data_AF-A0A2U9PI70-F1
#
_entry.id   AF-A0A2U9PI70-F1
#
_cell.length_a   1.000
_cell.length_b   1.000
_cell.length_c   1.000
_cell.angle_alpha   90.00
_cell.angle_beta   90.00
_cell.angle_gamma   90.00
#
_symmetry.space_group_name_H-M   'P 1'
#
loop_
_entity.id
_entity.type
_entity.pdbx_description
1 polymer ?
#
loop_
_entity_poly.entity_id
_entity_poly.type
_entity_poly.pdbx_seq_one_letter_code
_entity_poly.pdbx_strand_id
1 'polypeptide(L)'
;MTAEEQPTSIVAMSQTEWSEAVAAAMGLEDAKDIERVATVLLENGIRPGRPRSRHRLKVSAVYFAGLKYVPVTPDDRRSVDSGTQTEVVPFAFAHEFSDGFTAFATDRVNDAGKSTILGVVLWALHGAAPVPTLQADVRSRWLREAALLFDIDGVVHLTCWRVDGGVPRGSIYTLASNDDVDLAQLRTVGHAAATRERDAVVAGNETRAGAADLDVDVESEVAETDTVDFAWPATELASSLVARDRATRIVVFENESEFEAAVGNVMMARLDLEPVLVYAKKPGALDASDGSVVQHGWSALSQALSIIDPTAATVLGEQPMLTQHLMGVFLGSRWS
;
A
#
# COMPACT_ATOMS: atom_id res chain seq x y z
N MET A 1 13.17 32.01 51.78
CA MET A 1 12.23 32.29 50.68
C MET A 1 13.07 32.42 49.41
N THR A 2 13.51 31.27 48.90
CA THR A 2 14.33 31.15 47.69
C THR A 2 13.39 30.61 46.62
N ALA A 3 13.25 31.36 45.55
CA ALA A 3 12.42 30.99 44.41
C ALA A 3 13.04 29.75 43.75
N GLU A 4 12.29 28.65 43.77
CA GLU A 4 12.56 27.44 43.00
C GLU A 4 12.19 27.77 41.54
N GLU A 5 13.20 27.95 40.68
CA GLU A 5 13.00 28.06 39.24
C GLU A 5 12.36 26.78 38.72
N GLN A 6 11.12 26.89 38.24
CA GLN A 6 10.47 25.81 37.52
C GLN A 6 11.25 25.51 36.23
N PRO A 7 11.47 24.24 35.85
CA PRO A 7 12.13 23.92 34.60
C PRO A 7 11.29 24.45 33.44
N THR A 8 11.91 25.29 32.64
CA THR A 8 11.40 25.82 31.37
C THR A 8 10.80 24.69 30.53
N SER A 9 9.52 24.86 30.17
CA SER A 9 8.79 24.00 29.25
C SER A 9 9.62 23.73 27.99
N ILE A 10 9.89 22.45 27.70
CA ILE A 10 10.70 21.94 26.56
C ILE A 10 10.09 22.30 25.18
N VAL A 11 8.93 22.96 25.13
CA VAL A 11 8.04 22.99 23.98
C VAL A 11 8.47 23.95 22.85
N ALA A 12 9.58 24.69 22.94
CA ALA A 12 10.04 25.57 21.85
C ALA A 12 11.54 25.91 21.87
N MET A 13 12.42 24.96 22.21
CA MET A 13 13.85 25.25 22.28
C MET A 13 14.48 25.31 20.88
N SER A 14 15.23 26.38 20.62
CA SER A 14 16.15 26.48 19.47
C SER A 14 17.28 25.46 19.58
N GLN A 15 17.98 25.21 18.47
CA GLN A 15 19.08 24.24 18.41
C GLN A 15 20.24 24.61 19.36
N THR A 16 20.44 25.91 19.58
CA THR A 16 21.43 26.43 20.52
C THR A 16 20.99 26.18 21.97
N GLU A 17 19.77 26.55 22.33
CA GLU A 17 19.21 26.32 23.68
C GLU A 17 19.17 24.84 24.02
N TRP A 18 18.91 23.98 23.04
CA TRP A 18 18.94 22.52 23.21
C TRP A 18 20.34 21.99 23.50
N SER A 19 21.34 22.45 22.76
CA SER A 19 22.73 22.04 22.97
C SER A 19 23.24 22.51 24.33
N GLU A 20 22.84 23.70 24.75
CA GLU A 20 23.12 24.26 26.08
C GLU A 20 22.45 23.45 27.20
N ALA A 21 21.18 23.06 27.04
CA ALA A 21 20.47 22.24 28.03
C ALA A 21 21.05 20.83 28.16
N VAL A 22 21.45 20.21 27.04
CA VAL A 22 22.12 18.90 27.05
C VAL A 22 23.50 19.01 27.70
N ALA A 23 24.27 20.05 27.38
CA ALA A 23 25.57 20.30 28.00
C ALA A 23 25.43 20.54 29.52
N ALA A 24 24.47 21.36 29.94
CA ALA A 24 24.19 21.62 31.36
C ALA A 24 23.79 20.33 32.11
N ALA A 25 22.96 19.47 31.51
CA ALA A 25 22.60 18.18 32.09
C ALA A 25 23.79 17.21 32.21
N MET A 26 24.81 17.39 31.37
CA MET A 26 26.07 16.64 31.42
C MET A 26 27.12 17.30 32.35
N GLY A 27 26.80 18.44 32.97
CA GLY A 27 27.74 19.19 33.81
C GLY A 27 28.84 19.90 33.02
N LEU A 28 28.60 20.19 31.74
CA LEU A 28 29.52 20.88 30.85
C LEU A 28 29.14 22.36 30.77
N GLU A 29 30.04 23.24 31.22
CA GLU A 29 29.82 24.69 31.26
C GLU A 29 30.64 25.46 30.20
N ASP A 30 31.68 24.82 29.65
CA ASP A 30 32.58 25.45 28.69
C ASP A 30 31.93 25.57 27.30
N ALA A 31 32.06 26.75 26.69
CA ALA A 31 31.49 27.03 25.37
C ALA A 31 31.96 26.05 24.27
N LYS A 32 33.20 25.54 24.37
CA LYS A 32 33.74 24.54 23.45
C LYS A 32 33.06 23.18 23.60
N ASP A 33 32.63 22.83 24.81
CA ASP A 33 31.92 21.58 25.07
C ASP A 33 30.47 21.67 24.61
N ILE A 34 29.84 22.84 24.77
CA ILE A 34 28.50 23.12 24.21
C ILE A 34 28.53 23.02 22.68
N GLU A 35 29.55 23.58 22.02
CA GLU A 35 29.73 23.48 20.56
C GLU A 35 30.00 22.03 20.11
N ARG A 36 30.75 21.27 20.91
CA ARG A 36 30.96 19.83 20.68
C ARG A 36 29.67 19.03 20.84
N VAL A 37 28.86 19.32 21.85
CA VAL A 37 27.54 18.72 22.04
C VAL A 37 26.64 19.03 20.85
N ALA A 38 26.60 20.29 20.39
CA ALA A 38 25.84 20.68 19.20
C ALA A 38 26.27 19.89 17.96
N THR A 39 27.57 19.72 17.76
CA THR A 39 28.14 18.94 16.65
C THR A 39 27.73 17.47 16.72
N VAL A 40 27.87 16.84 17.89
CA VAL A 40 27.49 15.43 18.09
C VAL A 40 26.00 15.22 17.91
N LEU A 41 25.16 16.13 18.43
CA LEU A 41 23.71 16.07 18.24
C LEU A 41 23.34 16.16 16.75
N LEU A 42 24.01 17.05 16.00
CA LEU A 42 23.76 17.24 14.58
C LEU A 42 24.25 16.05 13.73
N GLU A 43 25.45 15.53 14.02
CA GLU A 43 26.01 14.33 13.37
C GLU A 43 25.14 13.09 13.58
N ASN A 44 24.44 13.00 14.73
CA ASN A 44 23.56 11.89 15.07
C ASN A 44 22.07 12.19 14.76
N GLY A 45 21.76 13.30 14.09
CA GLY A 45 20.38 13.66 13.70
C GLY A 45 19.45 14.04 14.86
N ILE A 46 19.97 14.25 16.07
CA ILE A 46 19.19 14.56 17.26
C ILE A 46 18.85 16.05 17.28
N ARG A 47 17.59 16.41 17.02
CA ARG A 47 17.09 17.79 17.03
C ARG A 47 16.17 18.04 18.23
N PRO A 48 16.12 19.29 18.77
CA PRO A 48 15.15 19.62 19.81
C PRO A 48 13.72 19.37 19.34
N GLY A 49 12.95 18.73 20.22
CA GLY A 49 11.63 18.22 19.93
C GLY A 49 10.63 19.32 19.60
N ARG A 50 10.25 19.40 18.31
CA ARG A 50 8.82 19.48 18.04
C ARG A 50 8.24 18.11 18.38
N PRO A 51 7.12 18.03 19.13
CA PRO A 51 6.28 16.85 19.02
C PRO A 51 6.05 16.63 17.52
N ARG A 52 6.35 15.43 16.99
CA ARG A 52 6.00 15.10 15.61
C ARG A 52 4.52 15.46 15.45
N SER A 53 4.21 16.35 14.51
CA SER A 53 2.83 16.70 14.25
C SER A 53 2.07 15.42 13.98
N ARG A 54 0.88 15.27 14.56
CA ARG A 54 0.05 14.10 14.26
C ARG A 54 -0.24 14.12 12.77
N HIS A 55 0.37 13.21 12.03
CA HIS A 55 0.10 13.04 10.62
C HIS A 55 -1.28 12.42 10.44
N ARG A 56 -2.05 12.94 9.48
CA ARG A 56 -3.36 12.41 9.13
C ARG A 56 -3.31 11.77 7.76
N LEU A 57 -3.42 10.45 7.73
CA LEU A 57 -3.69 9.67 6.52
C LEU A 57 -5.20 9.50 6.36
N LYS A 58 -5.75 9.87 5.20
CA LYS A 58 -7.14 9.64 4.84
C LYS A 58 -7.22 9.00 3.46
N VAL A 59 -7.85 7.82 3.36
CA VAL A 59 -8.24 7.27 2.06
C VAL A 59 -9.48 8.03 1.60
N SER A 60 -9.43 8.58 0.39
CA SER A 60 -10.51 9.38 -0.20
C SER A 60 -11.31 8.57 -1.20
N ALA A 61 -10.67 7.71 -1.98
CA ALA A 61 -11.36 6.87 -2.95
C ALA A 61 -10.54 5.64 -3.36
N VAL A 62 -11.23 4.61 -3.82
CA VAL A 62 -10.62 3.42 -4.43
C VAL A 62 -11.35 3.06 -5.71
N TYR A 63 -10.58 2.63 -6.71
CA TYR A 63 -11.07 2.06 -7.97
C TYR A 63 -10.27 0.80 -8.29
N PHE A 64 -10.92 -0.22 -8.85
CA PHE A 64 -10.25 -1.35 -9.47
C PHE A 64 -11.17 -2.08 -10.45
N ALA A 65 -10.58 -2.70 -11.46
CA ALA A 65 -11.31 -3.37 -12.53
C ALA A 65 -10.57 -4.59 -13.08
N GLY A 66 -11.30 -5.47 -13.77
CA GLY A 66 -10.76 -6.68 -14.36
C GLY A 66 -11.82 -7.71 -14.73
N LEU A 67 -11.40 -8.99 -14.77
CA LEU A 67 -12.21 -10.12 -15.20
C LEU A 67 -12.34 -11.18 -14.10
N LYS A 68 -13.55 -11.47 -13.65
CA LYS A 68 -13.81 -12.55 -12.69
C LYS A 68 -14.10 -13.85 -13.44
N TYR A 69 -13.44 -14.93 -13.04
CA TYR A 69 -13.64 -16.27 -13.62
C TYR A 69 -14.50 -17.09 -12.66
N VAL A 70 -15.75 -17.31 -13.03
CA VAL A 70 -16.76 -17.98 -12.20
C VAL A 70 -16.99 -19.40 -12.73
N PRO A 71 -16.84 -20.46 -11.93
CA PRO A 71 -17.21 -21.80 -12.35
C PRO A 71 -18.72 -21.86 -12.63
N VAL A 72 -19.10 -22.37 -13.80
CA VAL A 72 -20.50 -22.66 -14.13
C VAL A 72 -20.82 -24.02 -13.52
N THR A 73 -21.63 -24.04 -12.46
CA THR A 73 -22.21 -25.29 -11.98
C THR A 73 -23.25 -25.74 -13.02
N PRO A 74 -23.14 -26.95 -13.60
CA PRO A 74 -24.13 -27.43 -14.54
C PRO A 74 -25.44 -27.64 -13.78
N ASP A 75 -26.38 -26.71 -13.95
CA ASP A 75 -27.76 -26.94 -13.55
C ASP A 75 -28.42 -27.72 -14.69
N ASP A 76 -28.82 -28.95 -14.36
CA ASP A 76 -29.54 -29.90 -15.20
C ASP A 76 -28.82 -30.67 -16.33
N ARG A 77 -29.24 -31.93 -16.42
CA ARG A 77 -28.71 -33.02 -17.25
C ARG A 77 -28.85 -32.71 -18.74
N ARG A 78 -27.79 -32.25 -19.41
CA ARG A 78 -27.52 -32.42 -20.86
C ARG A 78 -26.22 -31.69 -21.26
N SER A 79 -25.08 -32.19 -20.81
CA SER A 79 -23.82 -31.92 -21.51
C SER A 79 -22.85 -33.04 -21.16
N VAL A 80 -22.54 -33.85 -22.17
CA VAL A 80 -21.45 -34.84 -22.13
C VAL A 80 -20.24 -34.09 -22.66
N ASP A 81 -19.72 -33.16 -21.87
CA ASP A 81 -18.38 -32.66 -22.07
C ASP A 81 -17.79 -32.30 -20.71
N SER A 82 -16.84 -33.11 -20.27
CA SER A 82 -16.26 -33.09 -18.93
C SER A 82 -15.19 -31.99 -18.80
N GLY A 83 -15.53 -30.76 -19.17
CA GLY A 83 -14.75 -29.56 -18.91
C GLY A 83 -15.47 -28.68 -17.90
N THR A 84 -14.78 -28.22 -16.86
CA THR A 84 -15.33 -27.21 -15.94
C THR A 84 -15.54 -25.91 -16.70
N GLN A 85 -16.74 -25.70 -17.24
CA GLN A 85 -17.05 -24.49 -17.98
C GLN A 85 -16.93 -23.29 -17.02
N THR A 86 -16.16 -22.29 -17.43
CA THR A 86 -15.89 -21.08 -16.63
C THR A 86 -16.49 -19.89 -17.35
N GLU A 87 -17.35 -19.14 -16.67
CA GLU A 87 -17.89 -17.87 -17.14
C GLU A 87 -16.91 -16.74 -16.83
N VAL A 88 -16.64 -15.88 -17.82
CA VAL A 88 -15.78 -14.70 -17.66
C VAL A 88 -16.67 -13.46 -17.49
N VAL A 89 -16.65 -12.89 -16.29
CA VAL A 89 -17.52 -11.77 -15.89
C VAL A 89 -16.69 -10.49 -15.72
N PRO A 90 -16.91 -9.45 -16.57
CA PRO A 90 -16.20 -8.19 -16.43
C PRO A 90 -16.71 -7.42 -15.20
N PHE A 91 -15.81 -6.79 -14.45
CA PHE A 91 -16.17 -5.95 -13.31
C PHE A 91 -15.38 -4.65 -13.28
N ALA A 92 -16.01 -3.62 -12.72
CA ALA A 92 -15.34 -2.40 -12.30
C ALA A 92 -16.00 -1.90 -11.02
N PHE A 93 -15.17 -1.66 -10.02
CA PHE A 93 -15.57 -1.16 -8.71
C PHE A 93 -14.98 0.23 -8.51
N ALA A 94 -15.77 1.12 -7.93
CA ALA A 94 -15.32 2.42 -7.49
C ALA A 94 -16.10 2.84 -6.25
N HIS A 95 -15.42 3.44 -5.28
CA HIS A 95 -16.03 3.91 -4.05
C HIS A 95 -15.29 5.14 -3.51
N GLU A 96 -16.07 6.16 -3.13
CA GLU A 96 -15.59 7.34 -2.43
C GLU A 96 -15.82 7.16 -0.92
N PHE A 97 -14.81 7.48 -0.14
CA PHE A 97 -14.85 7.43 1.31
C PHE A 97 -15.13 8.81 1.87
N SER A 98 -16.23 8.95 2.61
CA SER A 98 -16.53 10.15 3.38
C SER A 98 -15.98 10.05 4.80
N ASP A 99 -16.02 11.15 5.53
CA ASP A 99 -15.82 11.10 6.97
C ASP A 99 -16.88 10.19 7.62
N GLY A 100 -16.51 9.54 8.73
CA GLY A 100 -17.39 8.63 9.47
C GLY A 100 -17.04 7.16 9.28
N PHE A 101 -18.07 6.29 9.31
CA PHE A 101 -17.92 4.84 9.22
C PHE A 101 -18.44 4.32 7.88
N THR A 102 -17.62 3.53 7.19
CA THR A 102 -18.00 2.83 5.96
C THR A 102 -18.13 1.33 6.25
N ALA A 103 -19.27 0.75 5.88
CA ALA A 103 -19.55 -0.68 6.07
C ALA A 103 -19.83 -1.35 4.72
N PHE A 104 -19.06 -2.40 4.40
CA PHE A 104 -19.36 -3.27 3.26
C PHE A 104 -20.07 -4.53 3.76
N ALA A 105 -21.33 -4.70 3.37
CA ALA A 105 -22.13 -5.88 3.68
C ALA A 105 -22.58 -6.57 2.38
N THR A 106 -22.74 -7.89 2.42
CA THR A 106 -23.33 -8.66 1.30
C THR A 106 -24.61 -9.32 1.77
N ASP A 107 -25.66 -9.26 0.94
CA ASP A 107 -26.90 -9.97 1.21
C ASP A 107 -26.72 -11.43 0.73
N ARG A 108 -26.77 -12.38 1.67
CA ARG A 108 -26.93 -13.84 1.47
C ARG A 108 -25.77 -14.67 0.91
N VAL A 109 -24.63 -14.10 0.54
CA VAL A 109 -23.45 -14.87 0.08
C VAL A 109 -22.18 -14.42 0.82
N ASN A 110 -21.53 -15.34 1.53
CA ASN A 110 -20.17 -15.14 2.06
C ASN A 110 -19.20 -14.99 0.87
N ASP A 111 -18.23 -14.08 0.95
CA ASP A 111 -17.17 -13.83 -0.06
C ASP A 111 -17.48 -13.09 -1.38
N ALA A 112 -18.59 -12.37 -1.50
CA ALA A 112 -18.72 -11.44 -2.63
C ALA A 112 -17.86 -10.16 -2.44
N GLY A 113 -16.57 -10.21 -2.82
CA GLY A 113 -15.71 -9.06 -3.13
C GLY A 113 -15.31 -8.10 -1.99
N LYS A 114 -15.86 -8.26 -0.78
CA LYS A 114 -15.58 -7.38 0.37
C LYS A 114 -14.10 -7.35 0.76
N SER A 115 -13.51 -8.54 0.92
CA SER A 115 -12.08 -8.69 1.26
C SER A 115 -11.17 -8.15 0.16
N THR A 116 -11.62 -8.19 -1.09
CA THR A 116 -10.91 -7.59 -2.23
C THR A 116 -10.82 -6.07 -2.10
N ILE A 117 -11.90 -5.38 -1.66
CA ILE A 117 -11.88 -3.92 -1.48
C ILE A 117 -10.79 -3.53 -0.47
N LEU A 118 -10.81 -4.12 0.72
CA LEU A 118 -9.79 -3.86 1.75
C LEU A 118 -8.40 -4.30 1.27
N GLY A 119 -8.31 -5.45 0.60
CA GLY A 119 -7.06 -5.97 0.06
C GLY A 119 -6.40 -5.02 -0.93
N VAL A 120 -7.16 -4.41 -1.85
CA VAL A 120 -6.64 -3.44 -2.83
C VAL A 120 -6.21 -2.14 -2.14
N VAL A 121 -7.00 -1.63 -1.18
CA VAL A 121 -6.63 -0.43 -0.41
C VAL A 121 -5.32 -0.66 0.34
N LEU A 122 -5.22 -1.76 1.08
CA LEU A 122 -4.02 -2.12 1.83
C LEU A 122 -2.84 -2.38 0.91
N TRP A 123 -3.03 -2.99 -0.26
CA TRP A 123 -1.95 -3.18 -1.24
C TRP A 123 -1.35 -1.84 -1.68
N ALA A 124 -2.18 -0.84 -2.02
CA ALA A 124 -1.69 0.49 -2.36
C ALA A 124 -1.02 1.22 -1.18
N LEU A 125 -1.52 1.03 0.05
CA LEU A 125 -0.96 1.68 1.22
C LEU A 125 0.29 0.98 1.74
N HIS A 126 0.48 -0.32 1.53
CA HIS A 126 1.65 -1.07 1.99
C HIS A 126 2.74 -1.20 0.90
N GLY A 127 2.35 -1.12 -0.37
CA GLY A 127 3.19 -1.43 -1.52
C GLY A 127 3.38 -2.94 -1.77
N ALA A 128 2.81 -3.79 -0.92
CA ALA A 128 2.83 -5.24 -1.04
C ALA A 128 1.43 -5.83 -0.86
N ALA A 129 1.10 -6.90 -1.59
CA ALA A 129 -0.23 -7.49 -1.54
C ALA A 129 -0.48 -8.13 -0.17
N PRO A 130 -1.58 -7.80 0.54
CA PRO A 130 -1.84 -8.35 1.87
C PRO A 130 -2.30 -9.81 1.76
N VAL A 131 -1.49 -10.74 2.28
CA VAL A 131 -1.81 -12.18 2.33
C VAL A 131 -2.28 -12.54 3.75
N PRO A 132 -3.40 -13.28 3.92
CA PRO A 132 -4.27 -13.89 2.90
C PRO A 132 -5.42 -12.98 2.43
N THR A 133 -5.49 -11.72 2.87
CA THR A 133 -6.63 -10.81 2.62
C THR A 133 -7.00 -10.67 1.14
N LEU A 134 -5.99 -10.56 0.27
CA LEU A 134 -6.16 -10.55 -1.18
C LEU A 134 -5.72 -11.91 -1.74
N GLN A 135 -6.70 -12.69 -2.21
CA GLN A 135 -6.49 -14.04 -2.73
C GLN A 135 -5.57 -14.03 -3.98
N ALA A 136 -4.76 -15.08 -4.12
CA ALA A 136 -3.73 -15.17 -5.17
C ALA A 136 -4.32 -15.13 -6.58
N ASP A 137 -5.48 -15.73 -6.78
CA ASP A 137 -6.27 -15.77 -8.01
C ASP A 137 -6.91 -14.41 -8.33
N VAL A 138 -7.36 -13.66 -7.32
CA VAL A 138 -7.80 -12.27 -7.52
C VAL A 138 -6.63 -11.41 -8.03
N ARG A 139 -5.45 -11.57 -7.41
CA ARG A 139 -4.23 -10.84 -7.79
C ARG A 139 -3.70 -11.25 -9.17
N SER A 140 -3.57 -12.55 -9.43
CA SER A 140 -2.87 -13.06 -10.61
C SER A 140 -3.73 -13.14 -11.86
N ARG A 141 -5.05 -13.31 -11.70
CA ARG A 141 -5.96 -13.56 -12.83
C ARG A 141 -7.07 -12.54 -12.95
N TRP A 142 -7.58 -11.99 -11.86
CA TRP A 142 -8.81 -11.18 -11.95
C TRP A 142 -8.53 -9.71 -12.14
N LEU A 143 -7.72 -9.11 -11.28
CA LEU A 143 -7.38 -7.70 -11.34
C LEU A 143 -6.56 -7.39 -12.60
N ARG A 144 -6.85 -6.25 -13.22
CA ARG A 144 -6.09 -5.70 -14.34
C ARG A 144 -5.56 -4.32 -14.05
N GLU A 145 -6.32 -3.53 -13.30
CA GLU A 145 -5.93 -2.20 -12.89
C GLU A 145 -6.57 -1.83 -11.56
N ALA A 146 -5.89 -0.98 -10.81
CA ALA A 146 -6.40 -0.33 -9.62
C ALA A 146 -5.86 1.10 -9.47
N ALA A 147 -6.61 1.90 -8.74
CA ALA A 147 -6.22 3.23 -8.32
C ALA A 147 -6.67 3.51 -6.89
N LEU A 148 -5.81 4.18 -6.13
CA LEU A 148 -6.11 4.64 -4.77
C LEU A 148 -5.84 6.14 -4.67
N LEU A 149 -6.84 6.88 -4.20
CA LEU A 149 -6.74 8.28 -3.86
C LEU A 149 -6.67 8.41 -2.34
N PHE A 150 -5.63 9.04 -1.82
CA PHE A 150 -5.44 9.26 -0.40
C PHE A 150 -4.80 10.62 -0.12
N ASP A 151 -4.94 11.10 1.10
CA ASP A 151 -4.45 12.38 1.57
C ASP A 151 -3.50 12.14 2.75
N ILE A 152 -2.34 12.80 2.73
CA ILE A 152 -1.45 12.90 3.89
C ILE A 152 -1.24 14.38 4.18
N ASP A 153 -1.79 14.83 5.31
CA ASP A 153 -1.70 16.21 5.80
C ASP A 153 -2.14 17.28 4.78
N GLY A 154 -3.23 17.01 4.05
CA GLY A 154 -3.76 17.92 3.04
C GLY A 154 -3.07 17.84 1.69
N VAL A 155 -2.08 16.94 1.53
CA VAL A 155 -1.48 16.64 0.23
C VAL A 155 -2.12 15.39 -0.34
N VAL A 156 -2.74 15.54 -1.50
CA VAL A 156 -3.43 14.48 -2.21
C VAL A 156 -2.45 13.64 -3.03
N HIS A 157 -2.56 12.33 -2.90
CA HIS A 157 -1.80 11.34 -3.63
C HIS A 157 -2.72 10.41 -4.40
N LEU A 158 -2.31 10.07 -5.62
CA LEU A 158 -2.95 9.08 -6.47
C LEU A 158 -1.92 8.00 -6.78
N THR A 159 -2.21 6.76 -6.39
CA THR A 159 -1.47 5.58 -6.86
C THR A 159 -2.30 4.93 -7.95
N CYS A 160 -1.75 4.76 -9.15
CA CYS A 160 -2.38 4.02 -10.25
C CYS A 160 -1.46 2.88 -10.67
N TRP A 161 -2.00 1.67 -10.83
CA TRP A 161 -1.23 0.53 -11.29
C TRP A 161 -2.05 -0.48 -12.05
N ARG A 162 -1.41 -1.06 -13.08
CA ARG A 162 -1.82 -2.29 -13.73
C ARG A 162 -1.34 -3.50 -12.94
N VAL A 163 -2.01 -4.62 -13.16
CA VAL A 163 -1.66 -5.92 -12.58
C VAL A 163 -1.58 -6.94 -13.72
N ASP A 164 -0.35 -7.34 -14.04
CA ASP A 164 -0.07 -8.31 -15.09
C ASP A 164 0.49 -9.58 -14.45
N GLY A 165 -0.27 -10.68 -14.47
CA GLY A 165 0.12 -11.93 -13.81
C GLY A 165 0.34 -11.81 -12.30
N GLY A 166 -0.27 -10.80 -11.67
CA GLY A 166 -0.08 -10.48 -10.25
C GLY A 166 1.08 -9.53 -9.95
N VAL A 167 1.81 -9.10 -10.97
CA VAL A 167 2.91 -8.13 -10.85
C VAL A 167 2.34 -6.72 -11.04
N PRO A 168 2.50 -5.82 -10.04
CA PRO A 168 2.03 -4.45 -10.15
C PRO A 168 2.99 -3.59 -10.97
N ARG A 169 2.44 -2.78 -11.89
CA ARG A 169 3.19 -1.80 -12.70
C ARG A 169 2.45 -0.47 -12.73
N GLY A 170 3.11 0.63 -12.41
CA GLY A 170 2.38 1.88 -12.22
C GLY A 170 3.21 3.04 -11.71
N SER A 171 2.52 4.00 -11.10
CA SER A 171 3.14 5.23 -10.59
C SER A 171 2.33 5.84 -9.45
N ILE A 172 3.03 6.62 -8.62
CA ILE A 172 2.43 7.46 -7.57
C ILE A 172 2.56 8.91 -8.00
N TYR A 173 1.49 9.67 -7.81
CA TYR A 173 1.37 11.08 -8.18
C TYR A 173 0.96 11.92 -6.97
N THR A 174 1.36 13.19 -6.94
CA THR A 174 0.70 14.21 -6.13
C THR A 174 -0.30 14.96 -7.02
N LEU A 175 -1.52 15.16 -6.54
CA LEU A 175 -2.56 15.91 -7.24
C LEU A 175 -2.74 17.32 -6.69
N ALA A 176 -3.25 18.22 -7.52
CA ALA A 176 -3.67 19.56 -7.11
C ALA A 176 -4.94 19.52 -6.25
N SER A 177 -5.91 18.65 -6.58
CA SER A 177 -7.13 18.43 -5.79
C SER A 177 -7.64 16.99 -5.93
N ASN A 178 -8.41 16.52 -4.94
CA ASN A 178 -9.18 15.28 -5.04
C ASN A 178 -10.24 15.34 -6.16
N ASP A 179 -10.83 16.52 -6.39
CA ASP A 179 -11.90 16.73 -7.38
C ASP A 179 -11.44 16.54 -8.83
N ASP A 180 -10.12 16.42 -9.05
CA ASP A 180 -9.55 16.15 -10.37
C ASP A 180 -9.83 14.71 -10.84
N VAL A 181 -10.29 13.82 -9.96
CA VAL A 181 -10.58 12.42 -10.27
C VAL A 181 -12.10 12.18 -10.31
N ASP A 182 -12.66 12.03 -11.51
CA ASP A 182 -14.05 11.58 -11.69
C ASP A 182 -14.13 10.04 -11.56
N LEU A 183 -14.45 9.57 -10.34
CA LEU A 183 -14.56 8.14 -10.04
C LEU A 183 -15.68 7.44 -10.82
N ALA A 184 -16.79 8.14 -11.08
CA ALA A 184 -17.93 7.57 -11.78
C ALA A 184 -17.61 7.34 -13.27
N GLN A 185 -16.92 8.30 -13.88
CA GLN A 185 -16.37 8.15 -15.22
C GLN A 185 -15.34 7.01 -15.25
N LEU A 186 -14.38 7.00 -14.31
CA LEU A 186 -13.34 5.96 -14.24
C LEU A 186 -13.95 4.55 -14.14
N ARG A 187 -14.97 4.37 -13.30
CA ARG A 187 -15.72 3.11 -13.19
C ARG A 187 -16.38 2.72 -14.52
N THR A 188 -17.04 3.68 -15.16
CA THR A 188 -17.76 3.45 -16.43
C THR A 188 -16.79 3.00 -17.53
N VAL A 189 -15.69 3.73 -17.72
CA VAL A 189 -14.68 3.40 -18.73
C VAL A 189 -13.95 2.11 -18.38
N GLY A 190 -13.68 1.86 -17.09
CA GLY A 190 -13.07 0.63 -16.59
C GLY A 190 -13.92 -0.60 -16.89
N HIS A 191 -15.23 -0.50 -16.68
CA HIS A 191 -16.14 -1.58 -17.04
C HIS A 191 -16.14 -1.83 -18.55
N ALA A 192 -16.17 -0.78 -19.36
CA ALA A 192 -16.11 -0.91 -20.82
C ALA A 192 -14.78 -1.53 -21.30
N ALA A 193 -13.65 -1.22 -20.66
CA ALA A 193 -12.36 -1.87 -20.93
C ALA A 193 -12.41 -3.38 -20.61
N ALA A 194 -12.94 -3.73 -19.43
CA ALA A 194 -13.14 -5.12 -19.03
C ALA A 194 -14.07 -5.88 -19.99
N THR A 195 -15.16 -5.26 -20.45
CA THR A 195 -16.07 -5.87 -21.43
C THR A 195 -15.37 -6.17 -22.76
N ARG A 196 -14.56 -5.23 -23.26
CA ARG A 196 -13.78 -5.44 -24.49
C ARG A 196 -12.74 -6.55 -24.34
N GLU A 197 -12.05 -6.62 -23.20
CA GLU A 197 -11.10 -7.72 -22.95
C GLU A 197 -11.84 -9.07 -22.88
N ARG A 198 -12.98 -9.14 -22.19
CA ARG A 198 -13.82 -10.35 -22.17
C ARG A 198 -14.21 -10.78 -23.58
N ASP A 199 -14.68 -9.87 -24.42
CA ASP A 199 -15.07 -10.20 -25.79
C ASP A 199 -13.91 -10.75 -26.62
N ALA A 200 -12.70 -10.21 -26.45
CA ALA A 200 -11.50 -10.74 -27.07
C ALA A 200 -11.14 -12.14 -26.56
N VAL A 201 -11.24 -12.38 -25.24
CA VAL A 201 -10.99 -13.70 -24.64
C VAL A 201 -11.98 -14.75 -25.15
N VAL A 202 -13.27 -14.40 -25.23
CA VAL A 202 -14.33 -15.31 -25.73
C VAL A 202 -14.12 -15.63 -27.21
N ALA A 203 -13.88 -14.62 -28.05
CA ALA A 203 -13.63 -14.82 -29.48
C ALA A 203 -12.36 -15.66 -29.74
N GLY A 204 -11.31 -15.46 -28.94
CA GLY A 204 -10.09 -16.27 -29.00
C GLY A 204 -10.33 -17.75 -28.65
N ASN A 205 -11.15 -18.01 -27.63
CA ASN A 205 -11.52 -19.38 -27.25
C ASN A 205 -12.39 -20.08 -28.30
N GLU A 206 -13.35 -19.37 -28.91
CA GLU A 206 -14.17 -19.90 -30.01
C GLU A 206 -13.32 -20.27 -31.23
N THR A 207 -12.33 -19.43 -31.56
CA THR A 207 -11.40 -19.70 -32.66
C THR A 207 -10.54 -20.94 -32.39
N ARG A 208 -10.07 -21.14 -31.16
CA ARG A 208 -9.27 -22.31 -30.76
C ARG A 208 -10.10 -23.60 -30.75
N ALA A 209 -11.36 -23.54 -30.32
CA ALA A 209 -12.29 -24.68 -30.38
C ALA A 209 -12.57 -25.11 -31.83
N GLY A 210 -12.84 -24.14 -32.73
CA GLY A 210 -13.05 -24.44 -34.16
C GLY A 210 -11.80 -24.96 -34.89
N ALA A 211 -10.60 -24.65 -34.38
CA ALA A 211 -9.34 -25.19 -34.89
C ALA A 211 -9.03 -26.62 -34.37
N ALA A 212 -9.50 -26.97 -33.16
CA ALA A 212 -9.33 -28.31 -32.59
C ALA A 212 -10.18 -29.39 -33.28
N ASP A 213 -11.28 -29.01 -33.95
CA ASP A 213 -12.10 -29.89 -34.79
C ASP A 213 -11.44 -30.24 -36.14
N LEU A 214 -10.32 -29.60 -36.47
CA LEU A 214 -9.43 -30.00 -37.56
C LEU A 214 -8.27 -30.75 -36.92
N ASP A 215 -8.02 -32.01 -37.30
CA ASP A 215 -6.91 -32.86 -36.82
C ASP A 215 -5.53 -32.23 -37.10
N VAL A 216 -5.22 -31.17 -36.36
CA VAL A 216 -3.94 -30.46 -36.38
C VAL A 216 -3.42 -30.59 -34.96
N ASP A 217 -2.35 -31.37 -34.82
CA ASP A 217 -1.60 -31.54 -33.57
C ASP A 217 -1.05 -30.17 -33.12
N VAL A 218 -1.87 -29.41 -32.40
CA VAL A 218 -1.44 -28.24 -31.66
C VAL A 218 -1.17 -28.72 -30.25
N GLU A 219 0.10 -29.05 -29.98
CA GLU A 219 0.59 -29.30 -28.62
C GLU A 219 0.04 -28.22 -27.69
N SER A 220 -0.74 -28.67 -26.70
CA SER A 220 -1.38 -27.81 -25.71
C SER A 220 -0.36 -27.32 -24.70
N GLU A 221 0.51 -26.42 -25.14
CA GLU A 221 1.01 -25.40 -24.25
C GLU A 221 -0.13 -24.40 -24.02
N VAL A 222 -0.36 -24.09 -22.74
CA VAL A 222 -1.16 -22.95 -22.34
C VAL A 222 -0.36 -21.72 -22.77
N ALA A 223 -0.39 -21.41 -24.07
CA ALA A 223 0.26 -20.25 -24.63
C ALA A 223 -0.20 -19.06 -23.79
N GLU A 224 0.77 -18.39 -23.16
CA GLU A 224 0.62 -17.03 -22.67
C GLU A 224 -0.16 -16.28 -23.74
N THR A 225 -1.42 -15.97 -23.43
CA THR A 225 -2.26 -15.20 -24.34
C THR A 225 -1.46 -13.95 -24.65
N ASP A 226 -1.05 -13.79 -25.91
CA ASP A 226 -0.41 -12.58 -26.42
C ASP A 226 -1.10 -11.41 -25.76
N THR A 227 -0.36 -10.67 -24.94
CA THR A 227 -0.86 -9.56 -24.16
C THR A 227 -1.23 -8.47 -25.16
N VAL A 228 -2.44 -8.56 -25.72
CA VAL A 228 -3.08 -7.42 -26.35
C VAL A 228 -3.03 -6.34 -25.29
N ASP A 229 -2.24 -5.31 -25.56
CA ASP A 229 -1.97 -4.25 -24.59
C ASP A 229 -3.25 -3.43 -24.45
N PHE A 230 -4.15 -3.94 -23.62
CA PHE A 230 -5.45 -3.35 -23.39
C PHE A 230 -5.23 -2.04 -22.65
N ALA A 231 -5.67 -0.95 -23.26
CA ALA A 231 -5.65 0.35 -22.62
C ALA A 231 -6.67 0.37 -21.47
N TRP A 232 -6.14 0.48 -20.25
CA TRP A 232 -6.88 0.60 -19.01
C TRP A 232 -6.91 2.06 -18.52
N PRO A 233 -8.03 2.54 -17.98
CA PRO A 233 -8.30 3.97 -17.88
C PRO A 233 -7.60 4.70 -16.74
N ALA A 234 -7.16 4.06 -15.66
CA ALA A 234 -6.52 4.79 -14.56
C ALA A 234 -5.14 5.33 -14.96
N THR A 235 -4.39 4.57 -15.76
CA THR A 235 -3.11 5.01 -16.33
C THR A 235 -3.30 6.17 -17.32
N GLU A 236 -4.35 6.11 -18.14
CA GLU A 236 -4.74 7.19 -19.06
C GLU A 236 -5.19 8.44 -18.30
N LEU A 237 -5.99 8.27 -17.25
CA LEU A 237 -6.43 9.34 -16.35
C LEU A 237 -5.20 10.06 -15.77
N ALA A 238 -4.27 9.33 -15.16
CA ALA A 238 -3.08 9.92 -14.57
C ALA A 238 -2.25 10.68 -15.61
N SER A 239 -2.08 10.10 -16.80
CA SER A 239 -1.40 10.76 -17.92
C SER A 239 -2.10 12.07 -18.35
N SER A 240 -3.43 12.06 -18.38
CA SER A 240 -4.23 13.24 -18.71
C SER A 240 -4.13 14.34 -17.65
N LEU A 241 -4.03 13.97 -16.36
CA LEU A 241 -3.87 14.92 -15.25
C LEU A 241 -2.48 15.57 -15.28
N VAL A 242 -1.43 14.79 -15.57
CA VAL A 242 -0.08 15.32 -15.76
C VAL A 242 -0.05 16.29 -16.94
N ALA A 243 -0.66 15.93 -18.08
CA ALA A 243 -0.71 16.79 -19.26
C ALA A 243 -1.45 18.12 -19.04
N ARG A 244 -2.37 18.17 -18.06
CA ARG A 244 -3.12 19.36 -17.67
C ARG A 244 -2.51 20.12 -16.49
N ASP A 245 -1.31 19.74 -16.04
CA ASP A 245 -0.64 20.31 -14.87
C ASP A 245 -1.48 20.19 -13.57
N ARG A 246 -2.26 19.11 -13.47
CA ARG A 246 -3.10 18.77 -12.30
C ARG A 246 -2.49 17.65 -11.45
N ALA A 247 -1.46 16.99 -11.97
CA ALA A 247 -0.72 15.93 -11.27
C ALA A 247 0.78 16.05 -11.53
N THR A 248 1.58 15.76 -10.50
CA THR A 248 3.03 15.58 -10.62
C THR A 248 3.38 14.14 -10.29
N ARG A 249 4.06 13.45 -11.20
CA ARG A 249 4.53 12.08 -10.97
C ARG A 249 5.70 12.07 -9.99
N ILE A 250 5.59 11.29 -8.93
CA ILE A 250 6.61 11.14 -7.89
C ILE A 250 7.57 10.01 -8.24
N VAL A 251 7.03 8.83 -8.54
CA VAL A 251 7.80 7.60 -8.73
C VAL A 251 7.05 6.64 -9.65
N VAL A 252 7.81 5.83 -10.39
CA VAL A 252 7.36 4.74 -11.27
C VAL A 252 7.84 3.42 -10.68
N PHE A 253 7.06 2.36 -10.86
CA PHE A 253 7.42 1.00 -10.46
C PHE A 253 6.95 -0.01 -11.51
N GLU A 254 7.75 -1.04 -11.76
CA GLU A 254 7.48 -2.07 -12.78
C GLU A 254 7.35 -3.48 -12.18
N ASN A 255 7.53 -3.62 -10.86
CA ASN A 255 7.41 -4.89 -10.16
C ASN A 255 7.05 -4.71 -8.67
N GLU A 256 6.84 -5.83 -7.98
CA GLU A 256 6.43 -5.86 -6.57
C GLU A 256 7.46 -5.19 -5.64
N SER A 257 8.75 -5.44 -5.84
CA SER A 257 9.80 -4.83 -5.01
C SER A 257 9.93 -3.33 -5.23
N GLU A 258 9.82 -2.88 -6.48
CA GLU A 258 9.78 -1.45 -6.80
C GLU A 258 8.52 -0.78 -6.27
N PHE A 259 7.38 -1.47 -6.27
CA PHE A 259 6.14 -0.94 -5.72
C PHE A 259 6.23 -0.78 -4.20
N GLU A 260 6.75 -1.78 -3.50
CA GLU A 260 7.02 -1.73 -2.06
C GLU A 260 7.95 -0.56 -1.72
N ALA A 261 9.06 -0.43 -2.45
CA ALA A 261 10.01 0.67 -2.25
C ALA A 261 9.40 2.05 -2.57
N ALA A 262 8.61 2.15 -3.64
CA ALA A 262 7.94 3.38 -4.06
C ALA A 262 6.96 3.88 -2.98
N VAL A 263 6.08 3.00 -2.51
CA VAL A 263 5.12 3.34 -1.44
C VAL A 263 5.88 3.64 -0.15
N GLY A 264 6.88 2.83 0.19
CA GLY A 264 7.67 3.04 1.39
C GLY A 264 8.37 4.40 1.42
N ASN A 265 8.99 4.82 0.32
CA ASN A 265 9.64 6.12 0.22
C ASN A 265 8.64 7.27 0.38
N VAL A 266 7.47 7.19 -0.27
CA VAL A 266 6.42 8.21 -0.17
C VAL A 266 5.91 8.31 1.28
N MET A 267 5.61 7.18 1.91
CA MET A 267 5.03 7.14 3.24
C MET A 267 6.03 7.57 4.32
N MET A 268 7.27 7.08 4.26
CA MET A 268 8.32 7.48 5.21
C MET A 268 8.59 8.98 5.13
N ALA A 269 8.69 9.54 3.91
CA ALA A 269 8.93 10.96 3.72
C ALA A 269 7.75 11.84 4.15
N ARG A 270 6.51 11.42 3.86
CA ARG A 270 5.31 12.21 4.16
C ARG A 270 4.89 12.16 5.62
N LEU A 271 5.16 11.04 6.29
CA LEU A 271 4.85 10.84 7.71
C LEU A 271 6.02 11.19 8.64
N ASP A 272 7.08 11.79 8.09
CA ASP A 272 8.31 12.16 8.81
C ASP A 272 8.84 11.01 9.69
N LEU A 273 8.87 9.80 9.09
CA LEU A 273 9.29 8.57 9.76
C LEU A 273 10.76 8.29 9.43
N GLU A 274 11.47 7.80 10.44
CA GLU A 274 12.85 7.34 10.30
C GLU A 274 12.85 5.81 10.24
N PRO A 275 13.66 5.19 9.37
CA PRO A 275 13.80 3.75 9.33
C PRO A 275 14.33 3.22 10.66
N VAL A 276 13.75 2.13 11.16
CA VAL A 276 14.17 1.51 12.40
C VAL A 276 15.26 0.48 12.11
N LEU A 277 16.46 0.68 12.67
CA LEU A 277 17.55 -0.28 12.58
C LEU A 277 17.44 -1.29 13.73
N VAL A 278 17.26 -2.56 13.39
CA VAL A 278 17.14 -3.66 14.36
C VAL A 278 18.27 -4.65 14.13
N TYR A 279 18.98 -4.99 15.20
CA TYR A 279 19.96 -6.07 15.13
C TYR A 279 19.24 -7.42 15.19
N ALA A 280 19.28 -8.17 14.10
CA ALA A 280 18.71 -9.51 14.01
C ALA A 280 19.82 -10.56 14.09
N LYS A 281 19.71 -11.46 15.07
CA LYS A 281 20.62 -12.61 15.20
C LYS A 281 20.37 -13.59 14.05
N LYS A 282 21.43 -14.13 13.44
CA LYS A 282 21.26 -15.13 12.38
C LYS A 282 20.67 -16.42 12.96
N PRO A 283 19.77 -17.12 12.23
CA PRO A 283 19.27 -18.42 12.67
C PRO A 283 20.43 -19.41 12.87
N GLY A 284 20.57 -19.94 14.09
CA GLY A 284 21.65 -20.89 14.45
C GLY A 284 22.94 -20.28 14.98
N ALA A 285 23.02 -18.95 15.15
CA ALA A 285 24.19 -18.29 15.71
C ALA A 285 24.41 -18.65 17.19
N LEU A 286 25.62 -19.09 17.52
CA LEU A 286 26.04 -19.46 18.88
C LEU A 286 26.41 -18.22 19.72
N ASP A 287 27.02 -17.21 19.11
CA ASP A 287 27.48 -15.99 19.79
C ASP A 287 26.53 -14.79 19.59
N ALA A 288 26.52 -13.89 20.58
CA ALA A 288 25.67 -12.68 20.57
C ALA A 288 26.08 -11.64 19.51
N SER A 289 27.28 -11.76 18.94
CA SER A 289 27.83 -10.88 17.90
C SER A 289 27.58 -11.37 16.47
N ASP A 290 26.91 -12.50 16.29
CA ASP A 290 26.69 -13.13 14.98
C ASP A 290 25.27 -12.86 14.44
N GLY A 291 25.06 -11.58 14.16
CA GLY A 291 23.81 -11.01 13.65
C GLY A 291 24.07 -9.90 12.62
N SER A 292 23.00 -9.50 11.94
CA SER A 292 23.02 -8.41 10.95
C SER A 292 22.08 -7.30 11.38
N VAL A 293 22.43 -6.05 11.09
CA VAL A 293 21.50 -4.93 11.20
C VAL A 293 20.51 -5.02 10.04
N VAL A 294 19.24 -5.20 10.37
CA VAL A 294 18.10 -5.17 9.46
C VAL A 294 17.41 -3.82 9.58
N GLN A 295 17.16 -3.18 8.45
CA GLN A 295 16.44 -1.92 8.39
C GLN A 295 14.96 -2.19 8.15
N HIS A 296 14.11 -1.73 9.06
CA HIS A 296 12.66 -1.77 8.93
C HIS A 296 12.15 -0.41 8.48
N GLY A 297 11.58 -0.37 7.28
CA GLY A 297 10.91 0.80 6.72
C GLY A 297 9.39 0.72 6.86
N TRP A 298 8.70 1.40 5.95
CA TRP A 298 7.25 1.48 5.95
C TRP A 298 6.55 0.12 5.94
N SER A 299 7.03 -0.89 5.20
CA SER A 299 6.36 -2.20 5.12
C SER A 299 6.24 -2.91 6.47
N ALA A 300 7.12 -2.62 7.43
CA ALA A 300 7.02 -3.09 8.80
C ALA A 300 6.05 -2.24 9.65
N LEU A 301 6.04 -0.91 9.44
CA LEU A 301 5.20 0.04 10.19
C LEU A 301 3.74 0.01 9.73
N SER A 302 3.50 -0.29 8.46
CA SER A 302 2.19 -0.22 7.83
C SER A 302 1.24 -1.32 8.32
N GLN A 303 1.76 -2.39 8.93
CA GLN A 303 0.97 -3.47 9.51
C GLN A 303 0.02 -2.98 10.62
N ALA A 304 0.34 -1.86 11.27
CA ALA A 304 -0.55 -1.26 12.27
C ALA A 304 -1.80 -0.59 11.67
N LEU A 305 -1.87 -0.42 10.35
CA LEU A 305 -3.04 0.18 9.68
C LEU A 305 -4.25 -0.77 9.62
N SER A 306 -4.06 -2.07 9.87
CA SER A 306 -5.13 -3.07 9.76
C SER A 306 -5.07 -4.11 10.88
N ILE A 307 -6.19 -4.30 11.57
CA ILE A 307 -6.41 -5.47 12.43
C ILE A 307 -7.20 -6.48 11.57
N ILE A 308 -6.50 -7.47 11.03
CA ILE A 308 -7.05 -8.38 10.00
C ILE A 308 -7.67 -9.64 10.64
N ASP A 309 -7.27 -10.02 11.86
CA ASP A 309 -7.69 -11.28 12.49
C ASP A 309 -8.76 -11.04 13.58
N PRO A 310 -10.00 -11.54 13.41
CA PRO A 310 -11.06 -11.47 14.43
C PRO A 310 -10.88 -12.49 15.57
N THR A 311 -10.02 -13.50 15.39
CA THR A 311 -9.64 -14.50 16.41
C THR A 311 -8.34 -14.15 17.14
N ALA A 312 -7.62 -13.15 16.65
CA ALA A 312 -6.56 -12.51 17.40
C ALA A 312 -7.17 -11.82 18.63
N ALA A 313 -7.28 -12.58 19.72
CA ALA A 313 -7.36 -12.05 21.09
C ALA A 313 -6.06 -11.32 21.50
N THR A 314 -5.14 -11.17 20.55
CA THR A 314 -3.97 -10.32 20.58
C THR A 314 -4.43 -8.87 20.56
N VAL A 315 -4.79 -8.37 21.74
CA VAL A 315 -4.73 -6.94 22.06
C VAL A 315 -3.37 -6.42 21.57
N LEU A 316 -3.33 -5.20 21.01
CA LEU A 316 -2.10 -4.45 20.82
C LEU A 316 -1.17 -4.67 22.04
N GLY A 317 -0.17 -5.54 21.91
CA GLY A 317 0.61 -6.01 23.07
C GLY A 317 1.13 -7.44 23.05
N GLU A 318 0.57 -8.38 22.28
CA GLU A 318 0.97 -9.80 22.39
C GLU A 318 2.12 -10.24 21.47
N GLN A 319 2.52 -9.44 20.47
CA GLN A 319 3.79 -9.64 19.74
C GLN A 319 4.86 -8.67 20.27
N PRO A 320 5.85 -9.14 21.08
CA PRO A 320 6.70 -8.25 21.87
C PRO A 320 7.61 -7.33 21.05
N MET A 321 8.10 -7.78 19.89
CA MET A 321 9.17 -7.05 19.19
C MET A 321 8.68 -5.95 18.24
N LEU A 322 7.46 -6.05 17.69
CA LEU A 322 6.90 -5.06 16.76
C LEU A 322 6.09 -3.96 17.49
N THR A 323 5.46 -4.33 18.61
CA THR A 323 4.45 -3.48 19.28
C THR A 323 5.04 -2.29 20.02
N GLN A 324 6.13 -2.46 20.78
CA GLN A 324 6.74 -1.35 21.51
C GLN A 324 7.20 -0.22 20.57
N HIS A 325 7.66 -0.58 19.36
CA HIS A 325 8.09 0.39 18.35
C HIS A 325 6.92 1.03 17.59
N LEU A 326 5.91 0.25 17.20
CA LEU A 326 4.67 0.78 16.60
C LEU A 326 3.95 1.76 17.53
N MET A 327 3.85 1.45 18.82
CA MET A 327 3.26 2.34 19.82
C MET A 327 4.13 3.59 20.06
N GLY A 328 5.46 3.49 20.05
CA GLY A 328 6.36 4.65 20.16
C GLY A 328 6.22 5.62 18.98
N VAL A 329 6.05 5.10 17.76
CA VAL A 329 5.85 5.90 16.54
C VAL A 329 4.48 6.58 16.50
N PHE A 330 3.40 5.89 16.87
CA PHE A 330 2.04 6.42 16.77
C PHE A 330 1.59 7.25 17.99
N LEU A 331 2.11 6.98 19.19
CA LEU A 331 1.70 7.67 20.43
C LEU A 331 2.69 8.76 20.88
N GLY A 332 3.84 8.88 20.23
CA GLY A 332 4.84 9.91 20.54
C GLY A 332 5.43 9.82 21.95
N SER A 333 5.38 8.65 22.60
CA SER A 333 5.85 8.44 23.96
C SER A 333 6.92 7.36 24.04
N ARG A 334 8.05 7.65 24.70
CA ARG A 334 9.02 6.64 25.16
C ARG A 334 8.45 5.99 26.42
N TRP A 335 8.10 4.71 26.35
CA TRP A 335 7.89 3.90 27.55
C TRP A 335 9.10 3.01 27.73
N SER A 336 9.70 3.11 28.92
CA SER A 336 10.83 2.29 29.40
C SER A 336 10.44 0.83 29.57
#